data_AF-A0A6P9BLR4-F1
#
_entry.id   AF-A0A6P9BLR4-F1
#
_cell.length_a   1.000
_cell.length_b   1.000
_cell.length_c   1.000
_cell.angle_alpha   90.00
_cell.angle_beta   90.00
_cell.angle_gamma   90.00
#
_symmetry.space_group_name_H-M   'P 1'
#
loop_
_entity.id
_entity.type
_entity.pdbx_description
1 polymer ?
#
loop_
_entity_poly.entity_id
_entity_poly.type
_entity_poly.pdbx_seq_one_letter_code
_entity_poly.pdbx_strand_id
1 'polypeptide(L)'
;MKFTDYCLSSEGADVILATSSDEMYPAENIIDGRSETFWTTTGMFPQEFIISFHKCVTISKLTIQCYLELQCKDGELQTEDFSFPEIQATYLRIIILSASDAFVSVHRVIAEGLSHKS
;
A
#
# COMPACT_ATOMS: atom_id res chain seq x y z
N MET A 1 -7.16 -20.15 -10.22
CA MET A 1 -6.34 -19.93 -9.01
C MET A 1 -6.98 -18.81 -8.22
N LYS A 2 -7.07 -18.92 -6.89
CA LYS A 2 -7.60 -17.83 -6.05
C LYS A 2 -6.42 -16.96 -5.63
N PHE A 3 -6.37 -15.73 -6.13
CA PHE A 3 -5.42 -14.74 -5.64
C PHE A 3 -5.87 -14.24 -4.27
N THR A 4 -4.91 -14.06 -3.37
CA THR A 4 -5.14 -13.50 -2.04
C THR A 4 -4.43 -12.17 -1.98
N ASP A 5 -5.11 -11.14 -1.48
CA ASP A 5 -4.52 -9.86 -1.13
C ASP A 5 -3.97 -9.96 0.29
N TYR A 6 -2.66 -10.16 0.40
CA TYR A 6 -2.00 -10.31 1.69
C TYR A 6 -1.88 -9.00 2.47
N CYS A 7 -2.18 -7.85 1.87
CA CYS A 7 -2.15 -6.56 2.55
C CYS A 7 -3.45 -6.25 3.28
N LEU A 8 -4.49 -7.09 3.21
CA LEU A 8 -5.72 -6.85 3.97
C LEU A 8 -5.49 -7.09 5.47
N SER A 9 -6.00 -6.17 6.29
CA SER A 9 -6.11 -6.36 7.74
C SER A 9 -6.89 -7.62 8.11
N SER A 10 -7.91 -7.99 7.33
CA SER A 10 -8.64 -9.25 7.50
C SER A 10 -7.81 -10.51 7.23
N GLU A 11 -6.72 -10.37 6.48
CA GLU A 11 -5.72 -11.42 6.24
C GLU A 11 -4.55 -11.33 7.23
N GLY A 12 -4.64 -10.48 8.26
CA GLY A 12 -3.64 -10.31 9.32
C GLY A 12 -2.45 -9.45 8.93
N ALA A 13 -2.64 -8.51 7.99
CA ALA A 13 -1.67 -7.46 7.75
C ALA A 13 -1.83 -6.32 8.77
N ASP A 14 -0.72 -5.70 9.15
CA ASP A 14 -0.70 -4.53 10.04
C ASP A 14 0.26 -3.47 9.51
N VAL A 15 -0.15 -2.19 9.53
CA VAL A 15 0.78 -1.07 9.29
C VAL A 15 1.51 -0.76 10.60
N ILE A 16 2.79 -1.09 10.66
CA ILE A 16 3.59 -1.00 11.90
C ILE A 16 4.43 0.28 11.98
N LEU A 17 4.54 1.00 10.87
CA LEU A 17 5.23 2.29 10.78
C LEU A 17 4.58 3.11 9.67
N ALA A 18 4.36 4.39 9.94
CA ALA A 18 4.08 5.40 8.94
C ALA A 18 4.77 6.69 9.38
N THR A 19 5.45 7.38 8.46
CA THR A 19 6.15 8.64 8.77
C THR A 19 5.20 9.82 8.94
N SER A 20 3.95 9.66 8.52
CA SER A 20 2.87 10.64 8.66
C SER A 20 1.71 10.04 9.44
N SER A 21 1.11 10.85 10.30
CA SER A 21 -0.06 10.49 11.10
C SER A 21 -1.06 11.65 11.05
N ASP A 22 -2.23 11.37 10.47
CA ASP A 22 -3.39 12.25 10.45
C ASP A 22 -4.56 11.49 11.09
N GLU A 23 -5.25 12.08 12.07
CA GLU A 23 -6.34 11.42 12.79
C GLU A 23 -7.55 11.09 11.90
N MET A 24 -7.78 11.89 10.85
CA MET A 24 -8.87 11.67 9.89
C MET A 24 -8.48 10.69 8.77
N TYR A 25 -7.18 10.61 8.46
CA TYR A 25 -6.63 9.80 7.37
C TYR A 25 -5.49 8.88 7.87
N PRO A 26 -5.78 7.97 8.82
CA PRO A 26 -4.77 7.16 9.48
C PRO A 26 -4.21 6.06 8.56
N ALA A 27 -3.06 5.50 8.91
CA ALA A 27 -2.30 4.58 8.05
C ALA A 27 -3.02 3.24 7.82
N GLU A 28 -3.87 2.83 8.75
CA GLU A 28 -4.70 1.62 8.71
C GLU A 28 -5.67 1.63 7.53
N ASN A 29 -6.01 2.82 7.00
CA ASN A 29 -6.83 2.94 5.81
C ASN A 29 -6.19 2.28 4.58
N ILE A 30 -4.85 2.14 4.53
CA ILE A 30 -4.15 1.48 3.42
C ILE A 30 -4.54 -0.02 3.30
N ILE A 31 -4.90 -0.63 4.42
CA ILE A 31 -5.10 -2.09 4.58
C ILE A 31 -6.55 -2.48 4.93
N ASP A 32 -7.49 -1.53 4.90
CA ASP A 32 -8.89 -1.76 5.30
C ASP A 32 -9.77 -2.36 4.18
N GLY A 33 -9.23 -2.41 2.95
CA GLY A 33 -9.88 -2.95 1.76
C GLY A 33 -10.89 -2.02 1.08
N ARG A 34 -11.01 -0.76 1.53
CA ARG A 34 -11.95 0.23 0.99
C ARG A 34 -11.22 1.15 0.00
N SER A 35 -11.95 1.62 -1.00
CA SER A 35 -11.43 2.59 -1.98
C SER A 35 -11.64 4.04 -1.56
N GLU A 36 -12.56 4.26 -0.63
CA GLU A 36 -13.03 5.60 -0.22
C GLU A 36 -12.21 6.19 0.92
N THR A 37 -11.48 5.36 1.65
CA THR A 37 -10.56 5.75 2.73
C THR A 37 -9.13 5.80 2.19
N PHE A 38 -8.28 6.58 2.86
CA PHE A 38 -6.88 6.71 2.48
C PHE A 38 -6.02 7.13 3.67
N TRP A 39 -4.74 6.81 3.59
CA TRP A 39 -3.69 7.46 4.37
C TRP A 39 -3.14 8.64 3.58
N THR A 40 -2.77 9.73 4.26
CA THR A 40 -2.09 10.85 3.62
C THR A 40 -0.73 11.12 4.27
N THR A 41 0.24 11.49 3.44
CA THR A 41 1.50 12.05 3.94
C THR A 41 1.27 13.46 4.48
N THR A 42 2.13 13.92 5.39
CA THR A 42 2.31 15.34 5.74
C THR A 42 3.51 15.90 4.99
N GLY A 43 3.56 17.22 4.76
CA GLY A 43 4.55 17.86 3.90
C GLY A 43 6.01 17.50 4.23
N MET A 44 6.84 17.46 3.17
CA MET A 44 8.24 17.00 3.07
C MET A 44 8.41 15.50 2.78
N PHE A 45 9.14 15.19 1.70
CA PHE A 45 9.58 13.84 1.32
C PHE A 45 11.04 13.60 1.72
N PRO A 46 11.49 12.35 1.91
CA PRO A 46 10.77 11.09 1.68
C PRO A 46 9.75 10.77 2.79
N GLN A 47 8.71 10.04 2.41
CA GLN A 47 7.71 9.49 3.33
C GLN A 47 7.69 7.97 3.16
N GLU A 48 7.48 7.21 4.22
CA GLU A 48 7.44 5.76 4.16
C GLU A 48 6.39 5.17 5.11
N PHE A 49 5.95 3.96 4.76
CA PHE A 49 5.18 3.11 5.65
C PHE A 49 5.60 1.65 5.47
N ILE A 50 5.38 0.85 6.53
CA ILE A 50 5.73 -0.56 6.56
C ILE A 50 4.47 -1.37 6.87
N ILE A 51 4.11 -2.28 5.96
CA ILE A 51 3.10 -3.30 6.17
C ILE A 51 3.82 -4.56 6.62
N SER A 52 3.37 -5.13 7.75
CA SER A 52 3.83 -6.43 8.24
C SER A 52 2.78 -7.50 7.97
N PHE A 53 3.23 -8.73 7.76
CA PHE A 53 2.36 -9.89 7.59
C PHE A 53 2.56 -10.85 8.76
N HIS A 54 1.46 -11.38 9.29
CA HIS A 54 1.50 -12.37 10.39
C HIS A 54 2.16 -13.71 10.01
N LYS A 55 2.46 -13.94 8.73
CA LYS A 55 3.15 -15.12 8.19
C LYS A 55 4.04 -14.70 7.01
N CYS A 56 5.02 -15.54 6.68
CA CYS A 56 5.76 -15.38 5.44
C CYS A 56 4.83 -15.67 4.25
N VAL A 57 4.67 -14.71 3.35
CA VAL A 57 3.80 -14.81 2.18
C VAL A 57 4.61 -14.80 0.89
N THR A 58 4.14 -15.53 -0.12
CA THR A 58 4.71 -15.48 -1.47
C THR A 58 3.93 -14.49 -2.31
N ILE A 59 4.57 -13.42 -2.78
CA ILE A 59 3.97 -12.32 -3.56
C ILE A 59 4.54 -12.35 -4.97
N SER A 60 3.67 -12.15 -5.97
CA SER A 60 4.05 -12.07 -7.38
C SER A 60 3.74 -10.70 -8.00
N LYS A 61 2.77 -9.98 -7.43
CA LYS A 61 2.36 -8.65 -7.91
C LYS A 61 2.00 -7.74 -6.74
N LEU A 62 2.40 -6.47 -6.84
CA LEU A 62 1.97 -5.40 -5.96
C LEU A 62 1.19 -4.38 -6.78
N THR A 63 0.02 -3.98 -6.32
CA THR A 63 -0.77 -2.90 -6.91
C THR A 63 -0.93 -1.80 -5.86
N ILE A 64 -0.60 -0.56 -6.20
CA ILE A 64 -0.77 0.60 -5.33
C ILE A 64 -1.80 1.53 -5.95
N GLN A 65 -2.83 1.88 -5.18
CA GLN A 65 -3.84 2.86 -5.55
C GLN A 65 -3.62 4.14 -4.77
N CYS A 66 -3.39 5.25 -5.47
CA CYS A 66 -2.99 6.51 -4.85
C CYS A 66 -3.27 7.72 -5.75
N TYR A 67 -3.24 8.91 -5.15
CA TYR A 67 -3.15 10.17 -5.88
C TYR A 67 -1.74 10.73 -5.73
N LEU A 68 -0.87 10.34 -6.66
CA LEU A 68 0.43 10.97 -6.89
C LEU A 68 0.23 11.86 -8.12
N GLU A 69 0.20 13.19 -8.04
CA GLU A 69 0.13 14.03 -9.26
C GLU A 69 1.42 13.94 -10.15
N LEU A 70 2.14 12.82 -10.17
CA LEU A 70 3.36 12.60 -10.97
C LEU A 70 3.07 12.60 -12.48
N GLN A 71 1.84 12.28 -12.89
CA GLN A 71 1.37 12.40 -14.27
C GLN A 71 0.05 13.17 -14.27
N CYS A 72 0.02 14.30 -14.98
CA CYS A 72 -1.12 15.18 -15.19
C CYS A 72 -2.33 14.40 -15.76
N LYS A 73 -3.14 13.81 -14.88
CA LYS A 73 -4.43 13.21 -15.17
C LYS A 73 -5.41 13.74 -14.13
N ASP A 74 -6.33 14.57 -14.58
CA ASP A 74 -7.31 15.35 -13.81
C ASP A 74 -8.01 14.54 -12.70
N GLY A 75 -7.44 14.48 -11.50
CA GLY A 75 -8.13 14.01 -10.29
C GLY A 75 -8.64 12.55 -10.30
N GLU A 76 -8.10 11.67 -11.14
CA GLU A 76 -8.45 10.23 -11.15
C GLU A 76 -7.49 9.40 -10.28
N LEU A 77 -8.05 8.40 -9.57
CA LEU A 77 -7.27 7.50 -8.72
C LEU A 77 -6.28 6.72 -9.58
N GLN A 78 -4.99 6.91 -9.34
CA GLN A 78 -3.95 6.23 -10.09
C GLN A 78 -3.75 4.84 -9.52
N THR A 79 -3.48 3.89 -10.41
CA THR A 79 -3.20 2.49 -10.06
C THR A 79 -1.87 2.11 -10.69
N GLU A 80 -0.87 1.88 -9.86
CA GLU A 80 0.47 1.49 -10.28
C GLU A 80 0.70 0.01 -9.97
N ASP A 81 1.08 -0.75 -10.99
CA ASP A 81 1.29 -2.19 -10.92
C ASP A 81 2.79 -2.52 -10.98
N PHE A 82 3.26 -3.28 -10.00
CA PHE A 82 4.63 -3.78 -9.94
C PHE A 82 4.61 -5.30 -9.96
N SER A 83 5.27 -5.89 -10.96
CA SER A 83 5.41 -7.34 -11.08
C SER A 83 6.82 -7.77 -10.70
N PHE A 84 6.94 -8.87 -9.97
CA PHE A 84 8.21 -9.39 -9.50
C PHE A 84 8.28 -10.90 -9.78
N PRO A 85 9.49 -11.49 -9.89
CA PRO A 85 9.65 -12.92 -9.64
C PRO A 85 9.06 -13.26 -8.27
N GLU A 86 8.44 -14.42 -8.08
CA GLU A 86 7.83 -14.79 -6.79
C GLU A 86 8.81 -14.54 -5.63
N ILE A 87 8.45 -13.60 -4.76
CA ILE A 87 9.24 -13.22 -3.58
C ILE A 87 8.54 -13.69 -2.32
N GLN A 88 9.34 -14.07 -1.33
CA GLN A 88 8.85 -14.33 0.02
C GLN A 88 9.10 -13.10 0.90
N ALA A 89 8.06 -12.63 1.59
CA ALA A 89 8.15 -11.45 2.44
C ALA A 89 7.33 -11.62 3.73
N THR A 90 7.83 -11.02 4.81
CA THR A 90 7.10 -10.79 6.06
C THR A 90 6.82 -9.30 6.29
N TYR A 91 7.52 -8.43 5.57
CA TYR A 91 7.34 -6.99 5.61
C TYR A 91 7.44 -6.42 4.20
N LEU A 92 6.61 -5.42 3.89
CA LEU A 92 6.75 -4.55 2.74
C LEU A 92 7.01 -3.14 3.24
N ARG A 93 8.09 -2.53 2.76
CA ARG A 93 8.40 -1.13 3.01
C ARG A 93 8.20 -0.34 1.73
N ILE A 94 7.29 0.62 1.77
CA ILE A 94 6.99 1.51 0.65
C ILE A 94 7.62 2.85 0.98
N ILE A 95 8.44 3.37 0.06
CA ILE A 95 9.12 4.67 0.21
C ILE A 95 8.68 5.58 -0.94
N ILE A 96 8.00 6.67 -0.58
CA ILE A 96 7.61 7.74 -1.48
C ILE A 96 8.74 8.77 -1.47
N LEU A 97 9.53 8.78 -2.54
CA LEU A 97 10.72 9.63 -2.66
C LEU A 97 10.37 11.08 -3.02
N SER A 98 9.33 11.28 -3.81
CA SER A 98 8.84 12.59 -4.25
C SER A 98 7.42 12.49 -4.79
N ALA A 99 6.71 13.62 -4.81
CA ALA A 99 5.42 13.80 -5.48
C ALA A 99 5.36 15.19 -6.13
N SER A 100 4.34 15.42 -6.97
CA SER A 100 4.10 16.73 -7.59
C SER A 100 3.54 17.74 -6.61
N ASP A 101 2.62 17.31 -5.73
CA ASP A 101 2.08 18.13 -4.65
C ASP A 101 2.83 17.88 -3.33
N ALA A 102 2.59 18.73 -2.34
CA ALA A 102 3.12 18.63 -0.99
C ALA A 102 2.64 17.38 -0.24
N PHE A 103 1.60 16.70 -0.74
CA PHE A 103 0.97 15.54 -0.10
C PHE A 103 0.67 14.44 -1.12
N VAL A 104 0.63 13.20 -0.64
CA VAL A 104 0.19 12.01 -1.38
C VAL A 104 -0.84 11.29 -0.55
N SER A 105 -1.96 10.92 -1.17
CA SER A 105 -2.89 9.97 -0.58
C SER A 105 -2.68 8.57 -1.14
N VAL A 106 -2.60 7.58 -0.26
CA VAL A 106 -2.55 6.16 -0.59
C VAL A 106 -3.84 5.51 -0.11
N HIS A 107 -4.63 5.00 -1.05
CA HIS A 107 -5.93 4.39 -0.79
C HIS A 107 -5.77 2.90 -0.50
N ARG A 108 -5.04 2.17 -1.34
CA ARG A 108 -4.78 0.74 -1.13
C ARG A 108 -3.39 0.33 -1.55
N VAL A 109 -2.86 -0.65 -0.83
CA VAL A 109 -1.78 -1.50 -1.31
C VAL A 109 -2.32 -2.93 -1.37
N ILE A 110 -2.17 -3.58 -2.52
CA ILE A 110 -2.68 -4.92 -2.77
C ILE A 110 -1.47 -5.79 -3.09
N ALA A 111 -1.20 -6.79 -2.26
CA ALA A 111 -0.12 -7.75 -2.50
C ALA A 111 -0.72 -9.08 -2.94
N GLU A 112 -0.71 -9.33 -4.24
CA GLU A 112 -1.24 -10.57 -4.80
C GLU A 112 -0.21 -11.69 -4.71
N GLY A 113 -0.66 -12.82 -4.21
CA GLY A 113 0.14 -14.03 -4.18
C GLY A 113 -0.67 -15.31 -4.18
N LEU A 114 0.03 -16.42 -4.37
CA LEU A 114 -0.56 -17.74 -4.34
C LEU A 114 -0.85 -18.14 -2.90
N SER A 115 -2.12 -18.43 -2.61
CA SER A 115 -2.51 -19.05 -1.35
C SER A 115 -2.14 -20.53 -1.39
N HIS A 116 -1.05 -20.90 -0.72
CA HIS A 116 -0.84 -22.30 -0.36
C HIS A 116 -1.86 -22.66 0.71
N LYS A 117 -2.96 -23.31 0.32
CA LYS A 117 -3.81 -24.01 1.28
C LYS A 117 -2.94 -25.06 1.97
N SER A 118 -2.69 -24.87 3.26
CA SER A 118 -2.24 -25.93 4.17
C SER A 118 -3.29 -27.02 4.27
#